data_AF-A0A7C4UE56-F1
#
_entry.id   AF-A0A7C4UE56-F1
#
_cell.length_a   1.000
_cell.length_b   1.000
_cell.length_c   1.000
_cell.angle_alpha   90.00
_cell.angle_beta   90.00
_cell.angle_gamma   90.00
#
_symmetry.space_group_name_H-M   'P 1'
#
loop_
_entity.id
_entity.type
_entity.pdbx_description
1 polymer ?
#
loop_
_entity_poly.entity_id
_entity_poly.type
_entity_poly.pdbx_seq_one_letter_code
_entity_poly.pdbx_strand_id
1 'polypeptide(L)'
;MAARTTTDWAQRLQSGTLDLFDLSTFEQTRIEELIQDLAKYYPVRFLDRTVGAKREIGLAQQCRVHKRSGVRRLNECLILTSDRNAMTTLAAMTRLVCRPSREKPSTIELTTDPGFSLYHDPDGWRIKLLHSRTISLSQETLRKRGWLFDQIPANGSS
;
A
#
# COMPACT_ATOMS: atom_id res chain seq x y z
N MET A 1 -1.71 18.86 23.43
CA MET A 1 -2.99 18.32 22.92
C MET A 1 -2.67 17.25 21.87
N ALA A 2 -2.32 16.04 22.31
CA ALA A 2 -1.81 14.97 21.45
C ALA A 2 -2.59 13.69 21.71
N ALA A 3 -3.67 13.51 20.94
CA ALA A 3 -4.36 12.24 20.75
C ALA A 3 -5.33 12.40 19.55
N ARG A 4 -4.79 12.78 18.39
CA ARG A 4 -5.52 12.54 17.13
C ARG A 4 -5.39 11.06 16.87
N THR A 5 -6.48 10.34 17.09
CA THR A 5 -6.49 8.88 17.04
C THR A 5 -6.14 8.40 15.63
N THR A 6 -5.51 7.23 15.52
CA THR A 6 -5.21 6.56 14.23
C THR A 6 -6.43 6.50 13.29
N THR A 7 -7.63 6.51 13.88
CA THR A 7 -8.94 6.54 13.23
C THR A 7 -9.18 7.85 12.46
N ASP A 8 -8.87 9.01 13.05
CA ASP A 8 -8.96 10.32 12.39
C ASP A 8 -8.03 10.39 11.17
N TRP A 9 -6.90 9.70 11.25
CA TRP A 9 -5.89 9.66 10.21
C TRP A 9 -6.34 8.81 9.01
N ALA A 10 -6.87 7.62 9.27
CA ALA A 10 -7.44 6.76 8.24
C ALA A 10 -8.59 7.44 7.48
N GLN A 11 -9.44 8.20 8.18
CA GLN A 11 -10.52 8.99 7.58
C GLN A 11 -9.99 10.15 6.70
N ARG A 12 -8.92 10.83 7.11
CA ARG A 12 -8.33 11.94 6.35
C ARG A 12 -7.53 11.49 5.13
N LEU A 13 -6.86 10.33 5.22
CA LEU A 13 -6.29 9.67 4.04
C LEU A 13 -7.38 9.35 3.02
N GLN A 14 -8.53 8.86 3.49
CA GLN A 14 -9.68 8.59 2.63
C GLN A 14 -10.24 9.86 1.97
N SER A 15 -10.18 11.03 2.64
CA SER A 15 -10.67 12.30 2.09
C SER A 15 -9.66 13.05 1.21
N GLY A 16 -8.44 12.53 1.02
CA GLY A 16 -7.38 13.16 0.23
C GLY A 16 -6.86 14.48 0.81
N THR A 17 -7.15 14.77 2.07
CA THR A 17 -6.79 16.03 2.73
C THR A 17 -5.48 15.85 3.48
N LEU A 18 -4.35 16.10 2.80
CA LEU A 18 -3.02 16.20 3.41
C LEU A 18 -2.74 17.64 3.85
N ASP A 19 -3.48 18.14 4.84
CA ASP A 19 -2.97 19.30 5.57
C ASP A 19 -1.77 18.84 6.39
N LEU A 20 -0.61 19.46 6.13
CA LEU A 20 0.71 19.17 6.67
C LEU A 20 0.63 18.69 8.12
N PHE A 21 0.75 17.37 8.27
CA PHE A 21 0.57 16.64 9.51
C PHE A 21 1.63 17.03 10.55
N ASP A 22 1.31 16.78 11.81
CA ASP A 22 2.34 16.61 12.84
C ASP A 22 2.93 15.20 12.69
N LEU A 23 3.86 15.05 11.74
CA LEU A 23 4.51 13.76 11.41
C LEU A 23 5.33 13.19 12.58
N SER A 24 5.57 13.99 13.62
CA SER A 24 6.20 13.54 14.87
C SER A 24 5.38 12.46 15.60
N THR A 25 4.05 12.47 15.45
CA THR A 25 3.19 11.43 16.05
C THR A 25 3.35 10.07 15.34
N PHE A 26 3.84 10.09 14.10
CA PHE A 26 4.04 8.93 13.23
C PHE A 26 5.27 8.11 13.63
N GLU A 27 6.33 8.78 14.10
CA GLU A 27 7.58 8.15 14.57
C GLU A 27 7.37 7.26 15.80
N GLN A 28 6.39 7.62 16.63
CA GLN A 28 6.11 6.92 17.88
C GLN A 28 5.12 5.78 17.71
N THR A 29 4.42 5.71 16.58
CA THR A 29 3.39 4.70 16.34
C THR A 29 4.02 3.40 15.87
N ARG A 30 3.75 2.30 16.58
CA ARG A 30 4.19 0.96 16.17
C ARG A 30 3.41 0.53 14.94
N ILE A 31 4.11 -0.02 13.95
CA ILE A 31 3.45 -0.40 12.68
C ILE A 31 2.30 -1.39 12.88
N GLU A 32 2.39 -2.33 13.84
CA GLU A 32 1.32 -3.30 14.15
C GLU A 32 0.01 -2.64 14.59
N GLU A 33 0.08 -1.63 15.45
CA GLU A 33 -1.09 -0.90 15.94
C GLU A 33 -1.74 -0.13 14.78
N LEU A 34 -0.91 0.52 13.95
CA LEU A 34 -1.38 1.23 12.77
C LEU A 34 -2.07 0.31 11.76
N ILE A 35 -1.50 -0.88 11.48
CA ILE A 35 -2.10 -1.85 10.57
C ILE A 35 -3.47 -2.29 11.07
N GLN A 36 -3.61 -2.56 12.37
CA GLN A 36 -4.88 -2.99 12.96
C GLN A 36 -5.98 -1.94 12.80
N ASP A 37 -5.63 -0.66 12.99
CA ASP A 37 -6.58 0.43 12.80
C ASP A 37 -6.89 0.67 11.31
N LEU A 38 -5.88 0.62 10.44
CA LEU A 38 -6.07 0.78 9.01
C LEU A 38 -6.86 -0.38 8.40
N ALA A 39 -6.79 -1.60 8.93
CA ALA A 39 -7.53 -2.74 8.42
C ALA A 39 -9.05 -2.53 8.43
N LYS A 40 -9.56 -1.63 9.28
CA LYS A 40 -10.98 -1.23 9.31
C LYS A 40 -11.40 -0.48 8.04
N TYR A 41 -10.48 0.27 7.44
CA TYR A 41 -10.73 1.13 6.27
C TYR A 41 -10.13 0.55 4.98
N TYR A 42 -9.04 -0.20 5.10
CA TYR A 42 -8.29 -0.83 4.02
C TYR A 42 -8.23 -2.35 4.27
N PRO A 43 -9.36 -3.06 4.12
CA PRO A 43 -9.48 -4.47 4.51
C PRO A 43 -8.70 -5.42 3.59
N VAL A 44 -8.27 -4.97 2.41
CA VAL A 44 -7.59 -5.84 1.45
C VAL A 44 -6.09 -5.77 1.64
N ARG A 45 -5.51 -6.78 2.26
CA ARG A 45 -4.05 -6.95 2.31
C ARG A 45 -3.56 -7.60 1.01
N PHE A 46 -2.65 -6.93 0.29
CA PHE A 46 -2.12 -7.43 -1.00
C PHE A 46 -0.60 -7.63 -1.00
N LEU A 47 0.10 -7.14 0.02
CA LEU A 47 1.55 -7.28 0.18
C LEU A 47 1.85 -7.49 1.68
N ASP A 48 2.68 -8.49 1.98
CA ASP A 48 3.28 -8.67 3.30
C ASP A 48 4.67 -9.27 3.12
N ARG A 49 5.70 -8.51 3.47
CA ARG A 49 7.08 -8.91 3.28
C ARG A 49 7.91 -8.48 4.46
N THR A 50 8.72 -9.40 4.97
CA THR A 50 9.72 -9.12 6.01
C THR A 50 11.10 -9.48 5.49
N VAL A 51 12.06 -8.56 5.62
CA VAL A 51 13.47 -8.75 5.26
C VAL A 51 14.35 -8.17 6.37
N GLY A 52 14.92 -9.05 7.18
CA GLY A 52 15.65 -8.63 8.39
C GLY A 52 14.73 -7.87 9.35
N ALA A 53 15.11 -6.66 9.73
CA ALA A 53 14.31 -5.78 10.59
C ALA A 53 13.27 -4.95 9.81
N LYS A 54 13.27 -5.03 8.47
CA LYS A 54 12.36 -4.26 7.63
C LYS A 54 11.09 -5.04 7.34
N ARG A 55 9.95 -4.36 7.41
CA ARG A 55 8.65 -4.92 7.03
C ARG A 55 7.96 -3.99 6.04
N GLU A 56 7.36 -4.57 5.00
CA GLU A 56 6.58 -3.88 3.97
C GLU A 56 5.18 -4.49 3.92
N ILE A 57 4.15 -3.65 3.97
CA ILE A 57 2.75 -4.09 3.99
C ILE A 57 1.95 -3.25 3.02
N GLY A 58 1.17 -3.90 2.17
CA GLY A 58 0.26 -3.25 1.24
C GLY A 58 -1.19 -3.52 1.63
N LEU A 59 -1.95 -2.45 1.78
CA LEU A 59 -3.37 -2.45 2.11
C LEU A 59 -4.16 -1.71 1.04
N ALA A 60 -5.36 -2.14 0.71
CA ALA A 60 -6.25 -1.47 -0.22
C ALA A 60 -7.67 -1.44 0.33
N GLN A 61 -8.42 -0.41 -0.06
CA GLN A 61 -9.83 -0.31 0.33
C GLN A 61 -10.68 -1.38 -0.37
N GLN A 62 -10.38 -1.64 -1.65
CA GLN A 62 -11.15 -2.57 -2.47
C GLN A 62 -10.26 -3.31 -3.46
N CYS A 63 -10.66 -4.54 -3.81
CA CYS A 63 -10.09 -5.29 -4.94
C CYS A 63 -11.19 -5.79 -5.84
N ARG A 64 -11.11 -5.48 -7.14
CA ARG A 64 -11.98 -6.03 -8.18
C ARG A 64 -11.18 -7.00 -9.04
N VAL A 65 -11.76 -8.17 -9.31
CA VAL A 65 -11.09 -9.23 -10.09
C VAL A 65 -11.91 -9.54 -11.34
N HIS A 66 -11.35 -9.27 -12.51
CA HIS A 66 -11.91 -9.66 -13.79
C HIS A 66 -11.48 -11.08 -14.14
N LYS A 67 -12.26 -12.08 -13.72
CA LYS A 67 -11.91 -13.51 -13.83
C LYS A 67 -11.49 -13.94 -15.25
N ARG A 68 -12.18 -13.45 -16.30
CA ARG A 68 -11.89 -13.81 -17.69
C ARG A 68 -10.52 -13.33 -18.18
N SER A 69 -10.06 -12.17 -17.72
CA SER A 69 -8.80 -11.57 -18.16
C SER A 69 -7.67 -11.74 -17.15
N GLY A 70 -7.95 -12.26 -15.94
CA GLY A 70 -7.00 -12.34 -14.84
C GLY A 70 -6.57 -10.97 -14.29
N VAL A 71 -7.24 -9.88 -14.70
CA VAL A 71 -6.91 -8.52 -14.26
C VAL A 71 -7.46 -8.29 -12.86
N ARG A 72 -6.61 -7.76 -11.99
CA ARG A 72 -6.96 -7.35 -10.63
C ARG A 72 -6.76 -5.86 -10.49
N ARG A 73 -7.72 -5.17 -9.88
CA ARG A 73 -7.69 -3.73 -9.65
C ARG A 73 -7.90 -3.47 -8.17
N LEU A 74 -6.86 -2.97 -7.53
CA LEU A 74 -6.85 -2.48 -6.16
C LEU A 74 -7.10 -0.97 -6.20
N ASN A 75 -8.04 -0.45 -5.41
CA ASN A 75 -8.33 0.98 -5.31
C ASN A 75 -8.00 1.48 -3.90
N GLU A 76 -7.57 2.73 -3.83
CA GLU A 76 -7.12 3.41 -2.61
C GLU A 76 -6.13 2.53 -1.85
N CYS A 77 -4.91 2.45 -2.35
CA CYS A 77 -3.87 1.57 -1.85
C CYS A 77 -2.89 2.34 -0.97
N LEU A 78 -2.53 1.74 0.15
CA LEU A 78 -1.46 2.15 1.04
C LEU A 78 -0.33 1.11 0.98
N ILE A 79 0.91 1.58 1.03
CA ILE A 79 2.09 0.75 1.29
C ILE A 79 2.81 1.36 2.49
N LEU A 80 2.89 0.58 3.55
CA LEU A 80 3.58 0.90 4.80
C LEU A 80 4.93 0.22 4.79
N THR A 81 5.97 0.92 5.23
CA THR A 81 7.29 0.36 5.48
C THR A 81 7.75 0.72 6.87
N SER A 82 8.32 -0.25 7.58
CA SER A 82 8.97 -0.04 8.88
C SER A 82 10.37 -0.63 8.91
N ASP A 83 11.17 -0.13 9.84
CA ASP A 83 12.44 -0.72 10.29
C ASP A 83 12.41 -0.84 11.82
N ARG A 84 12.70 -2.01 12.37
CA ARG A 84 12.61 -2.31 13.82
C ARG A 84 11.29 -1.86 14.44
N ASN A 85 10.18 -2.09 13.73
CA ASN A 85 8.80 -1.70 14.06
C ASN A 85 8.49 -0.20 14.05
N ALA A 86 9.49 0.67 13.84
CA ALA A 86 9.29 2.09 13.62
C ALA A 86 8.95 2.33 12.14
N MET A 87 7.92 3.09 11.87
CA MET A 87 7.50 3.38 10.50
C MET A 87 8.48 4.35 9.83
N THR A 88 8.89 4.02 8.61
CA THR A 88 9.87 4.78 7.84
C THR A 88 9.30 5.33 6.55
N THR A 89 8.20 4.75 6.05
CA THR A 89 7.56 5.20 4.82
C THR A 89 6.07 4.84 4.81
N LEU A 90 5.28 5.76 4.26
CA LEU A 90 3.91 5.52 3.82
C LEU A 90 3.80 5.99 2.38
N ALA A 91 3.39 5.12 1.47
CA ALA A 91 2.95 5.51 0.15
C ALA A 91 1.45 5.33 0.02
N ALA A 92 0.75 6.34 -0.48
CA ALA A 92 -0.65 6.27 -0.84
C ALA A 92 -0.79 6.43 -2.36
N MET A 93 -1.61 5.61 -2.99
CA MET A 93 -1.92 5.68 -4.41
C MET A 93 -3.38 5.37 -4.65
N THR A 94 -3.98 6.08 -5.60
CA THR A 94 -5.41 5.93 -5.91
C THR A 94 -5.75 4.55 -6.47
N ARG A 95 -4.82 3.92 -7.20
CA ARG A 95 -5.05 2.63 -7.83
C ARG A 95 -3.77 1.86 -8.10
N LEU A 96 -3.90 0.54 -8.05
CA LEU A 96 -2.91 -0.41 -8.54
C LEU A 96 -3.61 -1.49 -9.37
N VAL A 97 -3.23 -1.61 -10.64
CA VAL A 97 -3.76 -2.60 -11.58
C VAL A 97 -2.70 -3.66 -11.82
N CYS A 98 -3.07 -4.92 -11.62
CA CYS A 98 -2.25 -6.09 -11.89
C CYS A 98 -2.86 -6.83 -13.07
N ARG A 99 -2.13 -6.98 -14.18
CA ARG A 99 -2.61 -7.71 -15.36
C ARG A 99 -1.56 -8.69 -15.87
N PRO A 100 -1.96 -9.87 -16.39
CA PRO A 100 -1.03 -10.71 -17.13
C PRO A 100 -0.45 -9.94 -18.33
N SER A 101 0.87 -10.05 -18.55
CA SER A 101 1.48 -9.46 -19.74
C SER A 101 1.03 -10.22 -20.99
N ARG A 102 0.75 -9.49 -22.06
CA ARG A 102 0.39 -10.08 -23.36
C ARG A 102 1.62 -10.60 -24.13
N GLU A 103 2.79 -10.04 -23.83
CA GLU A 103 4.03 -10.32 -24.56
C GLU A 103 4.88 -11.38 -23.87
N LYS A 104 4.84 -11.43 -22.53
CA LYS A 104 5.70 -12.29 -21.72
C LYS A 104 4.87 -13.25 -20.88
N PRO A 105 4.82 -14.55 -21.24
CA PRO A 105 4.19 -15.57 -20.41
C PRO A 105 4.72 -15.53 -18.97
N SER A 106 3.86 -15.79 -18.00
CA SER A 106 4.19 -15.81 -16.55
C SER A 106 4.69 -14.47 -15.97
N THR A 107 4.52 -13.37 -16.70
CA THR A 107 4.80 -12.01 -16.23
C THR A 107 3.50 -11.29 -15.89
N ILE A 108 3.52 -10.52 -14.80
CA ILE A 108 2.44 -9.61 -14.42
C ILE A 108 2.95 -8.18 -14.59
N GLU A 109 2.14 -7.36 -15.24
CA GLU A 109 2.33 -5.92 -15.31
C GLU A 109 1.56 -5.27 -14.16
N LEU A 110 2.28 -4.49 -13.37
CA LEU A 110 1.76 -3.68 -12.29
C LEU A 110 1.76 -2.22 -12.73
N THR A 111 0.57 -1.66 -12.92
CA THR A 111 0.39 -0.23 -13.20
C THR A 111 -0.10 0.46 -11.95
N THR A 112 0.67 1.42 -11.44
CA THR A 112 0.26 2.30 -10.35
C THR A 112 -0.28 3.61 -10.92
N ASP A 113 -1.39 4.10 -10.40
CA ASP A 113 -1.87 5.46 -10.66
C ASP A 113 -1.12 6.47 -9.76
N PRO A 114 -1.27 7.78 -9.99
CA PRO A 114 -0.62 8.79 -9.16
C PRO A 114 -0.99 8.72 -7.68
N GLY A 115 -0.11 9.31 -6.88
CA GLY A 115 -0.26 9.37 -5.43
C GLY A 115 0.88 10.14 -4.79
N PHE A 116 1.21 9.83 -3.54
CA PHE A 116 2.33 10.43 -2.82
C PHE A 116 2.97 9.41 -1.89
N SER A 117 4.20 9.70 -1.48
CA SER A 117 4.92 8.97 -0.45
C SER A 117 5.43 9.94 0.60
N LEU A 118 5.16 9.64 1.85
CA LEU A 118 5.84 10.19 3.01
C LEU A 118 6.99 9.26 3.35
N TYR A 119 8.19 9.78 3.53
CA TYR A 119 9.35 8.97 3.92
C TYR A 119 10.23 9.74 4.90
N HIS A 120 10.86 9.02 5.81
CA HIS A 120 11.78 9.59 6.78
C HIS A 120 13.21 9.59 6.21
N ASP A 121 13.81 10.77 6.10
CA ASP A 121 15.23 10.95 5.80
C ASP A 121 15.97 11.53 7.02
N PRO A 122 17.31 11.68 7.00
CA PRO A 122 18.06 12.19 8.13
C PRO A 122 17.65 13.59 8.63
N ASP A 123 17.10 14.43 7.76
CA ASP A 123 16.60 15.78 8.06
C ASP A 123 15.12 15.79 8.48
N GLY A 124 14.46 14.63 8.46
CA GLY A 124 13.09 14.41 8.89
C GLY A 124 12.17 13.89 7.78
N TRP A 125 10.87 14.03 7.98
CA TRP A 125 9.86 13.53 7.04
C TRP A 125 9.75 14.40 5.79
N ARG A 126 9.70 13.75 4.63
CA ARG A 126 9.56 14.39 3.33
C ARG A 126 8.40 13.79 2.55
N ILE A 127 7.80 14.62 1.69
CA ILE A 127 6.74 14.22 0.76
C ILE A 127 7.32 14.13 -0.65
N LYS A 128 7.03 13.02 -1.34
CA LYS A 128 7.35 12.82 -2.75
C LYS A 128 6.10 12.45 -3.52
N LEU A 129 5.83 13.18 -4.61
CA LEU A 129 4.76 12.83 -5.53
C LEU A 129 5.12 11.55 -6.30
N LEU A 130 4.17 10.64 -6.36
CA LEU A 130 4.27 9.40 -7.13
C LEU A 130 3.55 9.59 -8.45
N HIS A 131 4.29 9.40 -9.54
CA HIS A 131 3.74 9.43 -10.88
C HIS A 131 3.27 8.04 -11.29
N SER A 132 2.33 8.00 -12.25
CA SER A 132 1.91 6.73 -12.81
C SER A 132 3.08 6.02 -13.47
N ARG A 133 3.19 4.71 -13.23
CA ARG A 133 4.23 3.87 -13.83
C ARG A 133 3.71 2.46 -14.00
N THR A 134 4.22 1.79 -15.02
CA THR A 134 4.00 0.35 -15.22
C THR A 134 5.33 -0.38 -15.07
N ILE A 135 5.34 -1.45 -14.29
CA ILE A 135 6.48 -2.35 -14.15
C ILE A 135 6.06 -3.77 -14.48
N SER A 136 6.95 -4.55 -15.08
CA SER A 136 6.70 -5.95 -15.42
C SER A 136 7.54 -6.83 -14.50
N LEU A 137 6.90 -7.73 -13.74
CA LEU A 137 7.57 -8.65 -12.83
C LEU A 137 7.11 -10.08 -13.08
N SER A 138 8.02 -11.04 -12.98
CA SER A 138 7.63 -12.46 -13.01
C SER A 138 6.78 -12.81 -11.79
N GLN A 139 5.88 -13.79 -11.93
CA GLN A 139 5.08 -14.29 -10.79
C GLN A 139 5.97 -14.74 -9.62
N GLU A 140 7.11 -15.38 -9.91
CA GLU A 140 8.08 -15.79 -8.89
C GLU A 140 8.63 -14.57 -8.14
N THR A 141 8.98 -13.50 -8.85
CA THR A 141 9.49 -12.26 -8.23
C THR A 141 8.45 -11.62 -7.33
N LEU A 142 7.18 -11.62 -7.75
CA LEU A 142 6.07 -11.12 -6.95
C LEU A 142 5.91 -11.92 -5.66
N ARG A 143 5.93 -13.27 -5.76
CA ARG A 143 5.88 -14.15 -4.58
C ARG A 143 7.04 -13.90 -3.62
N LYS A 144 8.27 -13.82 -4.13
CA LYS A 144 9.46 -13.48 -3.32
C LYS A 144 9.38 -12.09 -2.68
N ARG A 145 8.66 -11.17 -3.31
CA ARG A 145 8.38 -9.83 -2.78
C ARG A 145 7.16 -9.79 -1.85
N GLY A 146 6.58 -10.93 -1.48
CA GLY A 146 5.48 -10.99 -0.51
C GLY A 146 4.12 -10.58 -1.06
N TRP A 147 3.94 -10.58 -2.38
CA TRP A 147 2.63 -10.29 -2.98
C TRP A 147 1.64 -11.43 -2.71
N LEU A 148 0.46 -11.07 -2.21
CA LEU A 148 -0.55 -12.00 -1.72
C LEU A 148 -1.69 -12.24 -2.71
N PHE A 149 -1.41 -12.28 -4.01
CA PHE A 149 -2.46 -12.39 -5.02
C PHE A 149 -3.40 -13.59 -4.82
N ASP A 150 -2.87 -14.73 -4.36
CA ASP A 150 -3.68 -15.93 -4.18
C ASP A 150 -4.64 -15.82 -2.97
N GLN A 151 -4.45 -14.82 -2.10
CA GLN A 151 -5.19 -14.63 -0.85
C GLN A 151 -6.16 -13.45 -0.88
N ILE A 152 -6.15 -12.64 -1.94
CA ILE A 152 -7.06 -11.49 -2.03
C ILE A 152 -8.47 -12.00 -2.42
N PRO A 153 -9.48 -11.88 -1.54
CA PRO A 153 -10.84 -12.27 -1.88
C PRO A 153 -11.37 -11.42 -3.03
N ALA A 154 -12.05 -12.05 -3.98
CA ALA A 154 -12.70 -11.36 -5.09
C ALA A 154 -13.97 -10.67 -4.58
N ASN A 155 -13.86 -9.41 -4.14
CA ASN A 155 -15.02 -8.62 -3.77
C ASN A 155 -15.59 -7.93 -5.02
N GLY A 156 -16.82 -8.29 -5.39
CA GLY A 156 -17.54 -7.69 -6.51
C GLY A 156 -17.53 -8.53 -7.77
N SER A 157 -18.35 -9.58 -7.77
CA SER A 157 -19.05 -10.02 -8.98
C SER A 157 -20.37 -9.28 -8.99
N SER A 158 -20.40 -8.09 -9.58
CA SER A 158 -21.62 -7.36 -9.90
C SER A 158 -21.46 -6.84 -11.31
#